data_AF-A0A1L9BCS8-F1
#
_entry.id   AF-A0A1L9BCS8-F1
#
_cell.length_a   1.000
_cell.length_b   1.000
_cell.length_c   1.000
_cell.angle_alpha   90.00
_cell.angle_beta   90.00
_cell.angle_gamma   90.00
#
_symmetry.space_group_name_H-M   'P 1'
#
loop_
_entity.id
_entity.type
_entity.pdbx_description
1 polymer ?
#
loop_
_entity_poly.entity_id
_entity_poly.type
_entity_poly.pdbx_seq_one_letter_code
_entity_poly.pdbx_strand_id
1 'polypeptide(L)'
;MHRLGQTLLAVSLFAGCGGTELEPSTGPIVQQRAPLTTTDVDVAPECQGLIDFVNTASFQTLDVYLPSDVANNLVTRRALSPFTSLADVASVRLVGPTRLAQIEGGAREEEFIGPNCVGILDGLAVSTDDAAAIVSLVNSISDSELHDVLPYAWNGAVNLLNQRPFTSARDISNVAGISEVSLRNIRNAATLSRPLEALIDTVNALPNKDLYGASMARHFDWWQIVTTRGSYGVNRLECFGLEPSSVPYGATVREGLADAEEVRDEVIDTLNLANRNKEIPQSVIDAGLANLDALTEGRSFKGCYFSYSDDPWSGNNVAIFVDTENGFSLLTETYWSE
;
A
#
# COMPACT_ATOMS: atom_id res chain seq x y z
N MET A 1 27.46 -70.39 -6.80
CA MET A 1 26.03 -70.05 -6.94
C MET A 1 25.95 -69.03 -8.09
N HIS A 2 25.69 -69.42 -9.36
CA HIS A 2 24.34 -69.53 -9.97
C HIS A 2 23.45 -68.33 -9.60
N ARG A 3 22.86 -67.50 -10.47
CA ARG A 3 22.57 -67.43 -11.93
C ARG A 3 22.23 -65.93 -12.21
N LEU A 4 22.69 -65.34 -13.32
CA LEU A 4 21.94 -64.99 -14.55
C LEU A 4 20.60 -64.25 -14.36
N GLY A 5 20.44 -63.11 -15.06
CA GLY A 5 19.15 -62.50 -15.36
C GLY A 5 19.22 -61.10 -16.00
N GLN A 6 19.52 -61.02 -17.30
CA GLN A 6 19.33 -59.84 -18.16
C GLN A 6 17.87 -59.75 -18.66
N THR A 7 17.38 -58.55 -18.97
CA THR A 7 16.59 -58.11 -20.17
C THR A 7 15.96 -56.74 -19.86
N LEU A 8 16.35 -55.62 -20.50
CA LEU A 8 15.96 -55.09 -21.83
C LEU A 8 14.45 -55.05 -22.08
N LEU A 9 13.87 -53.84 -22.22
CA LEU A 9 13.17 -53.41 -23.44
C LEU A 9 12.67 -51.95 -23.36
N ALA A 10 13.01 -51.20 -24.40
CA ALA A 10 12.53 -49.87 -24.73
C ALA A 10 11.20 -49.95 -25.48
N VAL A 11 10.34 -48.92 -25.35
CA VAL A 11 9.38 -48.52 -26.38
C VAL A 11 9.25 -46.99 -26.35
N SER A 12 9.66 -46.36 -27.44
CA SER A 12 9.29 -45.02 -27.86
C SER A 12 8.46 -45.17 -29.12
N LEU A 13 7.25 -44.58 -29.21
CA LEU A 13 6.61 -44.30 -30.51
C LEU A 13 5.58 -43.14 -30.44
N PHE A 14 5.86 -42.16 -31.31
CA PHE A 14 5.00 -41.44 -32.27
C PHE A 14 3.84 -40.51 -31.88
N ALA A 15 4.09 -39.22 -32.17
CA ALA A 15 3.34 -38.29 -33.04
C ALA A 15 1.87 -38.58 -33.43
N GLY A 16 1.04 -37.52 -33.33
CA GLY A 16 -0.23 -37.37 -34.04
C GLY A 16 -0.57 -35.90 -34.26
N CYS A 17 -0.73 -35.50 -35.53
CA CYS A 17 -1.16 -34.19 -36.02
C CYS A 17 -2.68 -34.01 -35.94
N GLY A 18 -3.15 -32.76 -35.82
CA GLY A 18 -4.30 -32.28 -36.59
C GLY A 18 -5.36 -31.46 -35.86
N GLY A 19 -5.63 -30.26 -36.38
CA GLY A 19 -7.00 -29.76 -36.60
C GLY A 19 -7.56 -28.74 -35.61
N THR A 20 -7.57 -27.48 -36.03
CA THR A 20 -8.24 -26.30 -35.46
C THR A 20 -9.77 -26.33 -35.57
N GLU A 21 -10.48 -25.85 -34.55
CA GLU A 21 -11.63 -24.93 -34.70
C GLU A 21 -11.89 -24.16 -33.39
N LEU A 22 -12.06 -22.85 -33.55
CA LEU A 22 -12.36 -21.85 -32.51
C LEU A 22 -13.83 -21.93 -32.10
N GLU A 23 -14.12 -21.71 -30.81
CA GLU A 23 -15.12 -20.73 -30.33
C GLU A 23 -15.05 -20.57 -28.79
N PRO A 24 -15.59 -19.46 -28.24
CA PRO A 24 -14.87 -18.63 -27.28
C PRO A 24 -15.18 -18.99 -25.83
N SER A 25 -14.15 -19.26 -25.03
CA SER A 25 -14.30 -19.21 -23.58
C SER A 25 -14.29 -17.75 -23.15
N THR A 26 -15.47 -17.23 -22.86
CA THR A 26 -15.67 -16.02 -22.06
C THR A 26 -15.26 -16.38 -20.63
N GLY A 27 -13.94 -16.41 -20.38
CA GLY A 27 -13.40 -16.53 -19.04
C GLY A 27 -13.75 -15.27 -18.24
N PRO A 28 -14.03 -15.38 -16.93
CA PRO A 28 -14.17 -14.20 -16.09
C PRO A 28 -12.88 -13.38 -16.20
N ILE A 29 -13.03 -12.07 -16.35
CA ILE A 29 -11.94 -11.11 -16.27
C ILE A 29 -11.34 -11.27 -14.87
N VAL A 30 -10.32 -12.12 -14.75
CA VAL A 30 -9.40 -12.07 -13.63
C VAL A 30 -8.67 -10.76 -13.83
N GLN A 31 -9.09 -9.71 -13.12
CA GLN A 31 -8.20 -8.60 -12.82
C GLN A 31 -6.99 -9.26 -12.17
N GLN A 32 -5.92 -9.39 -12.94
CA GLN A 32 -4.64 -9.87 -12.50
C GLN A 32 -4.07 -8.79 -11.59
N ARG A 33 -4.59 -8.72 -10.35
CA ARG A 33 -4.02 -7.91 -9.28
C ARG A 33 -2.66 -8.53 -8.99
N ALA A 34 -1.62 -7.88 -9.48
CA ALA A 34 -0.25 -8.28 -9.19
C ALA A 34 0.02 -8.07 -7.69
N PRO A 35 0.93 -8.87 -7.08
CA PRO A 35 1.31 -8.67 -5.70
C PRO A 35 1.95 -7.30 -5.53
N LEU A 36 1.27 -6.44 -4.79
CA LEU A 36 1.74 -5.11 -4.48
C LEU A 36 2.98 -5.17 -3.61
N THR A 37 3.81 -4.13 -3.67
CA THR A 37 4.99 -3.99 -2.80
C THR A 37 4.53 -3.94 -1.34
N THR A 38 4.55 -5.09 -0.67
CA THR A 38 4.28 -5.21 0.77
C THR A 38 5.53 -4.95 1.62
N THR A 39 6.63 -4.57 0.96
CA THR A 39 7.93 -4.32 1.57
C THR A 39 8.45 -2.95 1.17
N ASP A 40 9.19 -2.30 2.07
CA ASP A 40 9.91 -1.04 1.85
C ASP A 40 11.11 -1.24 0.90
N VAL A 41 10.83 -1.67 -0.33
CA VAL A 41 11.83 -1.94 -1.36
C VAL A 41 11.75 -0.82 -2.37
N ASP A 42 12.89 -0.23 -2.73
CA ASP A 42 12.96 0.89 -3.68
C ASP A 42 12.59 0.50 -5.13
N VAL A 43 12.30 -0.78 -5.37
CA VAL A 43 12.00 -1.36 -6.68
C VAL A 43 10.76 -2.23 -6.57
N ALA A 44 9.67 -1.82 -7.23
CA ALA A 44 8.50 -2.67 -7.38
C ALA A 44 8.83 -3.94 -8.20
N PRO A 45 8.22 -5.10 -7.91
CA PRO A 45 8.47 -6.35 -8.62
C PRO A 45 8.39 -6.22 -10.15
N GLU A 46 7.42 -5.46 -10.66
CA GLU A 46 7.22 -5.19 -12.08
C GLU A 46 8.35 -4.37 -12.70
N CYS A 47 9.11 -3.67 -11.87
CA CYS A 47 10.27 -2.86 -12.24
C CYS A 47 11.60 -3.55 -11.93
N GLN A 48 11.61 -4.79 -11.45
CA GLN A 48 12.83 -5.55 -11.13
C GLN A 48 13.76 -5.66 -12.36
N GLY A 49 13.19 -5.64 -13.56
CA GLY A 49 13.92 -5.60 -14.83
C GLY A 49 14.93 -4.45 -14.94
N LEU A 50 14.75 -3.33 -14.22
CA LEU A 50 15.76 -2.26 -14.14
C LEU A 50 17.08 -2.76 -13.56
N ILE A 51 17.00 -3.55 -12.49
CA ILE A 51 18.16 -4.13 -11.83
C ILE A 51 18.77 -5.23 -12.70
N ASP A 52 17.92 -6.05 -13.34
CA ASP A 52 18.38 -7.10 -14.26
C ASP A 52 19.10 -6.51 -15.48
N PHE A 53 18.60 -5.42 -16.04
CA PHE A 53 19.24 -4.71 -17.15
C PHE A 53 20.65 -4.25 -16.77
N VAL A 54 20.79 -3.53 -15.65
CA VAL A 54 22.11 -3.04 -15.21
C VAL A 54 23.04 -4.18 -14.84
N ASN A 55 22.53 -5.32 -14.35
CA ASN A 55 23.35 -6.47 -14.00
C ASN A 55 23.77 -7.33 -15.21
N THR A 56 22.97 -7.39 -16.28
CA THR A 56 23.17 -8.36 -17.37
C THR A 56 23.54 -7.74 -18.72
N ALA A 57 23.12 -6.51 -19.01
CA ALA A 57 23.37 -5.85 -20.29
C ALA A 57 24.88 -5.73 -20.59
N SER A 58 25.29 -5.89 -21.85
CA SER A 58 26.71 -5.76 -22.21
C SER A 58 27.22 -4.33 -22.00
N PHE A 59 28.55 -4.13 -21.94
CA PHE A 59 29.12 -2.78 -21.95
C PHE A 59 28.61 -1.99 -23.17
N GLN A 60 28.61 -2.62 -24.34
CA GLN A 60 28.16 -2.00 -25.59
C GLN A 60 26.70 -1.59 -25.51
N THR A 61 25.84 -2.42 -24.92
CA THR A 61 24.42 -2.09 -24.70
C THR A 61 24.28 -0.89 -23.77
N LEU A 62 25.00 -0.88 -22.65
CA LEU A 62 24.93 0.24 -21.69
C LEU A 62 25.47 1.54 -22.31
N ASP A 63 26.54 1.48 -23.10
CA ASP A 63 27.18 2.62 -23.77
C ASP A 63 26.30 3.28 -24.86
N VAL A 64 25.30 2.56 -25.39
CA VAL A 64 24.29 3.15 -26.29
C VAL A 64 23.42 4.17 -25.54
N TYR A 65 23.09 3.90 -24.29
CA TYR A 65 22.14 4.72 -23.50
C TYR A 65 22.83 5.63 -22.48
N LEU A 66 24.07 5.31 -22.10
CA LEU A 66 24.83 5.99 -21.06
C LEU A 66 26.19 6.46 -21.61
N PRO A 67 26.78 7.52 -21.03
CA PRO A 67 28.18 7.85 -21.31
C PRO A 67 29.11 6.67 -20.98
N SER A 68 30.17 6.50 -21.78
CA SER A 68 31.08 5.36 -21.68
C SER A 68 31.75 5.19 -20.33
N ASP A 69 32.04 6.30 -19.63
CA ASP A 69 32.60 6.28 -18.29
C ASP A 69 31.60 5.75 -17.25
N VAL A 70 30.32 6.11 -17.38
CA VAL A 70 29.23 5.59 -16.56
C VAL A 70 29.03 4.09 -16.83
N ALA A 71 28.93 3.70 -18.10
CA ALA A 71 28.78 2.30 -18.49
C ALA A 71 29.95 1.44 -17.96
N ASN A 72 31.18 1.94 -18.08
CA ASN A 72 32.37 1.26 -17.55
C ASN A 72 32.34 1.13 -16.02
N ASN A 73 31.93 2.19 -15.30
CA ASN A 73 31.82 2.17 -13.84
C ASN A 73 30.77 1.15 -13.38
N LEU A 74 29.62 1.07 -14.05
CA LEU A 74 28.56 0.10 -13.74
C LEU A 74 29.05 -1.35 -13.97
N VAL A 75 29.67 -1.63 -15.12
CA VAL A 75 30.20 -2.96 -15.45
C VAL A 75 31.30 -3.37 -14.47
N THR A 76 32.19 -2.45 -14.11
CA THR A 76 33.25 -2.70 -13.12
C THR A 76 32.66 -2.98 -11.74
N ARG A 77 31.66 -2.20 -11.31
CA ARG A 77 31.03 -2.34 -9.99
C ARG A 77 30.26 -3.66 -9.88
N ARG A 78 29.48 -4.05 -10.89
CA ARG A 78 28.69 -5.30 -10.84
C ARG A 78 29.56 -6.56 -10.92
N ALA A 79 30.75 -6.47 -11.52
CA ALA A 79 31.70 -7.57 -11.56
C ALA A 79 32.25 -7.94 -10.16
N LEU A 80 32.22 -6.99 -9.21
CA LEU A 80 32.56 -7.24 -7.81
C LEU A 80 31.37 -7.80 -7.01
N SER A 81 30.19 -7.20 -7.19
CA SER A 81 28.93 -7.67 -6.62
C SER A 81 27.78 -7.16 -7.50
N PRO A 82 26.84 -8.02 -7.92
CA PRO A 82 25.62 -7.57 -8.58
C PRO A 82 24.88 -6.52 -7.73
N PHE A 83 24.16 -5.63 -8.41
CA PHE A 83 23.28 -4.65 -7.78
C PHE A 83 22.03 -5.34 -7.26
N THR A 84 21.55 -4.90 -6.10
CA THR A 84 20.31 -5.41 -5.48
C THR A 84 19.23 -4.34 -5.35
N SER A 85 19.56 -3.06 -5.53
CA SER A 85 18.62 -1.93 -5.43
C SER A 85 19.02 -0.76 -6.33
N LEU A 86 18.08 0.17 -6.57
CA LEU A 86 18.37 1.42 -7.27
C LEU A 86 19.32 2.32 -6.49
N ALA A 87 19.28 2.29 -5.15
CA ALA A 87 20.23 3.02 -4.32
C ALA A 87 21.67 2.52 -4.52
N ASP A 88 21.88 1.20 -4.68
CA ASP A 88 23.20 0.65 -4.99
C ASP A 88 23.67 1.09 -6.39
N VAL A 89 22.77 1.11 -7.37
CA VAL A 89 23.06 1.64 -8.72
C VAL A 89 23.42 3.13 -8.67
N ALA A 90 22.65 3.94 -7.93
CA ALA A 90 22.88 5.37 -7.75
C ALA A 90 24.16 5.69 -6.97
N SER A 91 24.64 4.76 -6.15
CA SER A 91 25.92 4.90 -5.44
C SER A 91 27.14 4.86 -6.38
N VAL A 92 26.96 4.36 -7.60
CA VAL A 92 28.04 4.27 -8.58
C VAL A 92 28.43 5.66 -9.05
N ARG A 93 29.73 5.88 -9.14
CA ARG A 93 30.30 7.16 -9.55
C ARG A 93 29.69 7.61 -10.89
N LEU A 94 29.18 8.85 -10.88
CA LEU A 94 28.50 9.53 -12.00
C LEU A 94 27.09 9.03 -12.31
N VAL A 95 26.50 8.15 -11.50
CA VAL A 95 25.10 7.71 -11.63
C VAL A 95 24.19 8.59 -10.79
N GLY A 96 23.91 9.79 -11.29
CA GLY A 96 22.88 10.67 -10.73
C GLY A 96 21.48 10.40 -11.31
N PRO A 97 20.46 11.20 -10.92
CA PRO A 97 19.08 11.04 -11.39
C PRO A 97 18.92 11.00 -12.91
N THR A 98 19.66 11.84 -13.64
CA THR A 98 19.66 11.82 -15.11
C THR A 98 20.13 10.49 -15.69
N ARG A 99 21.10 9.83 -15.05
CA ARG A 99 21.60 8.54 -15.50
C ARG A 99 20.66 7.41 -15.13
N LEU A 100 19.97 7.50 -13.98
CA LEU A 100 18.88 6.58 -13.66
C LEU A 100 17.74 6.66 -14.70
N ALA A 101 17.35 7.85 -15.13
CA ALA A 101 16.36 8.02 -16.19
C ALA A 101 16.82 7.43 -17.55
N GLN A 102 18.11 7.53 -17.86
CA GLN A 102 18.68 6.89 -19.06
C GLN A 102 18.73 5.37 -18.95
N ILE A 103 19.05 4.84 -17.76
CA ILE A 103 18.97 3.40 -17.47
C ILE A 103 17.55 2.90 -17.66
N GLU A 104 16.55 3.63 -17.15
CA GLU A 104 15.14 3.29 -17.36
C GLU A 104 14.79 3.26 -18.85
N GLY A 105 15.20 4.28 -19.61
CA GLY A 105 14.99 4.34 -21.06
C GLY A 105 15.60 3.13 -21.79
N GLY A 106 16.85 2.78 -21.47
CA GLY A 106 17.53 1.62 -22.03
C GLY A 106 16.87 0.29 -21.64
N ALA A 107 16.51 0.12 -20.36
CA ALA A 107 15.80 -1.08 -19.90
C ALA A 107 14.46 -1.27 -20.60
N ARG A 108 13.77 -0.18 -20.93
CA ARG A 108 12.49 -0.22 -21.65
C ARG A 108 12.67 -0.58 -23.13
N GLU A 109 13.67 0.01 -23.79
CA GLU A 109 13.97 -0.28 -25.21
C GLU A 109 14.47 -1.72 -25.40
N GLU A 110 15.23 -2.24 -24.44
CA GLU A 110 15.75 -3.62 -24.45
C GLU A 110 14.76 -4.64 -23.83
N GLU A 111 13.49 -4.24 -23.62
CA GLU A 111 12.39 -5.09 -23.14
C GLU A 111 12.60 -5.73 -21.74
N PHE A 112 13.48 -5.18 -20.91
CA PHE A 112 13.65 -5.61 -19.51
C PHE A 112 12.49 -5.16 -18.64
N ILE A 113 11.88 -4.01 -18.94
CA ILE A 113 10.69 -3.53 -18.25
C ILE A 113 9.54 -3.28 -19.22
N GLY A 114 8.35 -3.73 -18.79
CA GLY A 114 7.12 -3.63 -19.57
C GLY A 114 6.25 -2.42 -19.21
N PRO A 115 5.00 -2.39 -19.72
CA PRO A 115 4.05 -1.31 -19.42
C PRO A 115 3.61 -1.25 -17.95
N ASN A 116 3.75 -2.35 -17.20
CA ASN A 116 3.38 -2.41 -15.78
C ASN A 116 4.42 -1.73 -14.86
N CYS A 117 5.58 -1.34 -15.39
CA CYS A 117 6.55 -0.50 -14.71
C CYS A 117 6.42 0.94 -15.21
N VAL A 118 6.00 1.86 -14.33
CA VAL A 118 5.87 3.29 -14.65
C VAL A 118 7.24 3.93 -14.85
N GLY A 119 8.25 3.44 -14.14
CA GLY A 119 9.63 3.91 -14.22
C GLY A 119 10.17 4.36 -12.88
N ILE A 120 11.24 5.16 -12.93
CA ILE A 120 11.90 5.72 -11.74
C ILE A 120 11.33 7.12 -11.48
N LEU A 121 10.72 7.30 -10.31
CA LEU A 121 10.20 8.57 -9.79
C LEU A 121 11.00 8.92 -8.53
N ASP A 122 11.79 9.99 -8.59
CA ASP A 122 12.68 10.43 -7.50
C ASP A 122 13.44 9.29 -6.81
N GLY A 123 14.09 8.42 -7.58
CA GLY A 123 14.88 7.31 -7.06
C GLY A 123 14.10 6.04 -6.71
N LEU A 124 12.77 6.07 -6.78
CA LEU A 124 11.89 4.91 -6.55
C LEU A 124 11.39 4.33 -7.86
N ALA A 125 11.53 3.02 -8.05
CA ALA A 125 10.91 2.31 -9.16
C ALA A 125 9.47 1.93 -8.82
N VAL A 126 8.52 2.51 -9.55
CA VAL A 126 7.08 2.46 -9.24
C VAL A 126 6.33 1.64 -10.29
N SER A 127 5.48 0.72 -9.86
CA SER A 127 4.58 -0.03 -10.75
C SER A 127 3.35 0.80 -11.14
N THR A 128 2.58 0.34 -12.14
CA THR A 128 1.30 0.99 -12.49
C THR A 128 0.31 0.99 -11.34
N ASP A 129 0.27 -0.10 -10.56
CA ASP A 129 -0.66 -0.23 -9.45
C ASP A 129 -0.23 0.60 -8.23
N ASP A 130 1.07 0.75 -8.00
CA ASP A 130 1.63 1.65 -7.00
C ASP A 130 1.37 3.11 -7.38
N ALA A 131 1.56 3.47 -8.65
CA ALA A 131 1.29 4.83 -9.14
C ALA A 131 -0.20 5.19 -9.01
N ALA A 132 -1.10 4.26 -9.33
CA ALA A 132 -2.54 4.45 -9.13
C ALA A 132 -2.89 4.61 -7.64
N ALA A 133 -2.27 3.83 -6.76
CA ALA A 133 -2.48 3.93 -5.31
C ALA A 133 -1.99 5.28 -4.77
N ILE A 134 -0.79 5.72 -5.16
CA ILE A 134 -0.23 7.02 -4.80
C ILE A 134 -1.18 8.16 -5.21
N VAL A 135 -1.67 8.13 -6.45
CA VAL A 135 -2.61 9.15 -6.95
C VAL A 135 -3.93 9.12 -6.19
N SER A 136 -4.48 7.92 -5.93
CA SER A 136 -5.70 7.76 -5.14
C SER A 136 -5.52 8.34 -3.74
N LEU A 137 -4.47 7.90 -3.04
CA LEU A 137 -4.09 8.34 -1.70
C LEU A 137 -3.99 9.86 -1.65
N VAL A 138 -3.13 10.45 -2.48
CA VAL A 138 -2.85 11.89 -2.42
C VAL A 138 -4.08 12.72 -2.72
N ASN A 139 -5.03 12.22 -3.51
CA ASN A 139 -6.29 12.93 -3.80
C ASN A 139 -7.34 12.81 -2.69
N SER A 140 -7.31 11.74 -1.88
CA SER A 140 -8.32 11.48 -0.83
C SER A 140 -7.85 11.69 0.61
N ILE A 141 -6.55 11.63 0.87
CA ILE A 141 -5.96 11.73 2.22
C ILE A 141 -6.31 13.07 2.89
N SER A 142 -6.61 13.05 4.19
CA SER A 142 -6.94 14.28 4.94
C SER A 142 -5.70 15.16 5.14
N ASP A 143 -5.90 16.44 5.49
CA ASP A 143 -4.81 17.36 5.80
C ASP A 143 -3.95 16.85 6.96
N SER A 144 -4.60 16.44 8.05
CA SER A 144 -3.92 15.91 9.24
C SER A 144 -3.11 14.65 8.92
N GLU A 145 -3.73 13.70 8.21
CA GLU A 145 -3.08 12.42 7.90
C GLU A 145 -1.93 12.60 6.90
N LEU A 146 -2.06 13.53 5.95
CA LEU A 146 -0.96 13.84 5.03
C LEU A 146 0.24 14.43 5.78
N HIS A 147 0.01 15.24 6.80
CA HIS A 147 1.09 15.76 7.65
C HIS A 147 1.70 14.66 8.53
N ASP A 148 0.94 13.65 8.93
CA ASP A 148 1.49 12.47 9.62
C ASP A 148 2.33 11.59 8.69
N VAL A 149 1.93 11.43 7.40
CA VAL A 149 2.73 10.73 6.37
C VAL A 149 3.99 11.52 5.99
N LEU A 150 3.93 12.85 6.04
CA LEU A 150 4.99 13.78 5.63
C LEU A 150 5.47 14.68 6.79
N PRO A 151 5.92 14.12 7.93
CA PRO A 151 6.19 14.89 9.15
C PRO A 151 7.31 15.93 8.97
N TYR A 152 8.24 15.66 8.05
CA TYR A 152 9.37 16.55 7.74
C TYR A 152 9.19 17.34 6.44
N ALA A 153 8.06 17.17 5.74
CA ALA A 153 7.79 17.82 4.45
C ALA A 153 6.48 18.63 4.50
N TRP A 154 6.29 19.41 5.57
CA TRP A 154 5.10 20.24 5.81
C TRP A 154 4.71 21.11 4.60
N ASN A 155 5.68 21.83 4.01
CA ASN A 155 5.43 22.64 2.82
C ASN A 155 5.04 21.79 1.60
N GLY A 156 5.59 20.58 1.49
CA GLY A 156 5.22 19.61 0.46
C GLY A 156 3.77 19.13 0.63
N ALA A 157 3.37 18.78 1.86
CA ALA A 157 1.99 18.41 2.20
C ALA A 157 0.99 19.51 1.82
N VAL A 158 1.27 20.76 2.23
CA VAL A 158 0.44 21.93 1.87
C VAL A 158 0.36 22.12 0.34
N ASN A 159 1.48 21.97 -0.38
CA ASN A 159 1.49 22.10 -1.82
C ASN A 159 0.69 20.99 -2.51
N LEU A 160 0.77 19.75 -2.03
CA LEU A 160 -0.03 18.64 -2.53
C LEU A 160 -1.52 18.94 -2.35
N LEU A 161 -1.96 19.35 -1.16
CA LEU A 161 -3.36 19.68 -0.88
C LEU A 161 -3.90 20.76 -1.81
N ASN A 162 -3.12 21.82 -2.03
CA ASN A 162 -3.52 22.96 -2.87
C ASN A 162 -3.56 22.64 -4.38
N GLN A 163 -2.83 21.60 -4.82
CA GLN A 163 -2.70 21.24 -6.24
C GLN A 163 -3.60 20.08 -6.66
N ARG A 164 -4.40 19.52 -5.73
CA ARG A 164 -5.40 18.50 -6.07
C ARG A 164 -6.41 19.02 -7.12
N PRO A 165 -6.93 18.15 -8.01
CA PRO A 165 -6.60 16.72 -8.12
C PRO A 165 -5.38 16.45 -9.00
N PHE A 166 -4.61 15.41 -8.65
CA PHE A 166 -3.53 14.87 -9.48
C PHE A 166 -4.03 13.75 -10.39
N THR A 167 -3.43 13.65 -11.58
CA THR A 167 -3.71 12.57 -12.55
C THR A 167 -2.58 11.55 -12.67
N SER A 168 -1.39 11.84 -12.13
CA SER A 168 -0.24 10.92 -12.20
C SER A 168 0.66 11.02 -10.97
N ALA A 169 1.32 9.91 -10.63
CA ALA A 169 2.31 9.87 -9.54
C ALA A 169 3.57 10.72 -9.86
N ARG A 170 3.86 10.94 -11.15
CA ARG A 170 4.94 11.82 -11.60
C ARG A 170 4.64 13.29 -11.34
N ASP A 171 3.39 13.72 -11.47
CA ASP A 171 3.02 15.10 -11.13
C ASP A 171 3.15 15.33 -9.62
N ILE A 172 2.79 14.33 -8.81
CA ILE A 172 2.96 14.31 -7.35
C ILE A 172 4.44 14.40 -6.97
N SER A 173 5.31 13.59 -7.60
CA SER A 173 6.74 13.60 -7.34
C SER A 173 7.39 14.95 -7.66
N ASN A 174 6.91 15.62 -8.72
CA ASN A 174 7.41 16.92 -9.15
C ASN A 174 6.93 18.12 -8.30
N VAL A 175 6.06 17.90 -7.30
CA VAL A 175 5.58 18.99 -6.44
C VAL A 175 6.71 19.54 -5.58
N ALA A 176 6.84 20.87 -5.55
CA ALA A 176 7.84 21.54 -4.73
C ALA A 176 7.70 21.14 -3.25
N GLY A 177 8.79 20.66 -2.65
CA GLY A 177 8.80 20.18 -1.26
C GLY A 177 8.52 18.68 -1.12
N ILE A 178 8.24 17.97 -2.21
CA ILE A 178 8.27 16.52 -2.28
C ILE A 178 9.67 16.08 -2.71
N SER A 179 10.24 15.16 -1.95
CA SER A 179 11.55 14.55 -2.19
C SER A 179 11.40 13.03 -2.33
N GLU A 180 12.48 12.34 -2.65
CA GLU A 180 12.53 10.86 -2.63
C GLU A 180 11.96 10.27 -1.34
N VAL A 181 12.35 10.79 -0.17
CA VAL A 181 11.85 10.30 1.12
C VAL A 181 10.35 10.56 1.25
N SER A 182 9.88 11.73 0.83
CA SER A 182 8.46 12.08 0.83
C SER A 182 7.66 11.12 -0.07
N LEU A 183 8.14 10.85 -1.28
CA LEU A 183 7.48 9.96 -2.22
C LEU A 183 7.49 8.51 -1.74
N ARG A 184 8.59 8.05 -1.11
CA ARG A 184 8.67 6.73 -0.45
C ARG A 184 7.61 6.62 0.64
N ASN A 185 7.48 7.63 1.50
CA ASN A 185 6.46 7.64 2.56
C ASN A 185 5.04 7.60 1.98
N ILE A 186 4.76 8.41 0.94
CA ILE A 186 3.45 8.41 0.27
C ILE A 186 3.17 7.04 -0.36
N ARG A 187 4.13 6.46 -1.08
CA ARG A 187 3.99 5.11 -1.65
C ARG A 187 3.71 4.09 -0.57
N ASN A 188 4.52 4.06 0.49
CA ASN A 188 4.37 3.10 1.57
C ASN A 188 3.01 3.25 2.26
N ALA A 189 2.55 4.47 2.51
CA ALA A 189 1.21 4.73 3.00
C ALA A 189 0.12 4.22 2.03
N ALA A 190 0.33 4.38 0.72
CA ALA A 190 -0.61 3.97 -0.32
C ALA A 190 -0.65 2.46 -0.55
N THR A 191 0.44 1.73 -0.28
CA THR A 191 0.57 0.32 -0.67
C THR A 191 0.55 -0.66 0.49
N LEU A 192 1.11 -0.30 1.65
CA LEU A 192 1.27 -1.23 2.77
C LEU A 192 -0.05 -1.59 3.44
N SER A 193 -1.10 -0.78 3.31
CA SER A 193 -2.42 -1.02 3.91
C SER A 193 -3.45 -1.62 2.95
N ARG A 194 -3.09 -1.96 1.71
CA ARG A 194 -4.06 -2.35 0.66
C ARG A 194 -4.90 -3.61 1.00
N PRO A 195 -4.35 -4.68 1.59
CA PRO A 195 -5.18 -5.81 2.02
C PRO A 195 -6.21 -5.41 3.09
N LEU A 196 -5.83 -4.55 4.03
CA LEU A 196 -6.74 -4.00 5.04
C LEU A 196 -7.78 -3.07 4.42
N GLU A 197 -7.38 -2.18 3.50
CA GLU A 197 -8.30 -1.30 2.76
C GLU A 197 -9.31 -2.10 1.93
N ALA A 198 -8.90 -3.22 1.31
CA ALA A 198 -9.82 -4.10 0.60
C ALA A 198 -10.86 -4.75 1.53
N LEU A 199 -10.47 -5.10 2.77
CA LEU A 199 -11.41 -5.57 3.79
C LEU A 199 -12.37 -4.45 4.21
N ILE A 200 -11.85 -3.24 4.45
CA ILE A 200 -12.64 -2.05 4.78
C ILE A 200 -13.66 -1.74 3.68
N ASP A 201 -13.23 -1.69 2.42
CA ASP A 201 -14.11 -1.47 1.27
C ASP A 201 -15.19 -2.54 1.17
N THR A 202 -14.83 -3.80 1.44
CA THR A 202 -15.81 -4.91 1.40
C THR A 202 -16.83 -4.79 2.52
N VAL A 203 -16.42 -4.38 3.73
CA VAL A 203 -17.34 -4.09 4.84
C VAL A 203 -18.27 -2.93 4.49
N ASN A 204 -17.73 -1.83 3.99
CA ASN A 204 -18.49 -0.63 3.64
C ASN A 204 -19.42 -0.83 2.43
N ALA A 205 -19.12 -1.81 1.56
CA ALA A 205 -19.94 -2.16 0.40
C ALA A 205 -21.09 -3.12 0.72
N LEU A 206 -21.14 -3.69 1.95
CA LEU A 206 -22.29 -4.48 2.35
C LEU A 206 -23.55 -3.58 2.32
N PRO A 207 -24.68 -4.09 1.81
CA PRO A 207 -25.90 -3.29 1.72
C PRO A 207 -26.25 -2.75 3.11
N ASN A 208 -26.51 -1.44 3.19
CA ASN A 208 -26.98 -0.79 4.40
C ASN A 208 -28.16 -1.59 4.95
N LYS A 209 -27.99 -2.12 6.15
CA LYS A 209 -29.05 -2.81 6.86
C LYS A 209 -29.73 -1.70 7.65
N ASP A 210 -30.91 -1.29 7.22
CA ASP A 210 -31.64 -0.08 7.68
C ASP A 210 -31.80 0.07 9.22
N LEU A 211 -31.45 -0.96 10.00
CA LEU A 211 -31.61 -1.04 11.46
C LEU A 211 -30.28 -1.16 12.24
N TYR A 212 -29.17 -1.51 11.58
CA TYR A 212 -27.84 -1.60 12.20
C TYR A 212 -26.78 -1.81 11.13
N GLY A 213 -25.56 -1.38 11.40
CA GLY A 213 -24.46 -1.63 10.49
C GLY A 213 -23.12 -1.28 11.08
N ALA A 214 -22.13 -1.38 10.23
CA ALA A 214 -20.76 -1.08 10.56
C ALA A 214 -20.10 -0.43 9.36
N SER A 215 -19.22 0.52 9.64
CA SER A 215 -18.33 1.11 8.66
C SER A 215 -16.94 1.21 9.25
N MET A 216 -15.93 1.14 8.38
CA MET A 216 -14.55 1.33 8.76
C MET A 216 -13.92 2.35 7.82
N ALA A 217 -12.90 3.05 8.30
CA ALA A 217 -12.13 3.95 7.47
C ALA A 217 -10.67 3.93 7.89
N ARG A 218 -9.78 3.87 6.91
CA ARG A 218 -8.36 4.08 7.12
C ARG A 218 -8.00 5.57 6.95
N HIS A 219 -8.80 6.27 6.15
CA HIS A 219 -8.63 7.65 5.76
C HIS A 219 -9.69 8.56 6.35
N PHE A 220 -9.33 9.43 7.29
CA PHE A 220 -10.27 10.36 7.90
C PHE A 220 -9.57 11.54 8.58
N ASP A 221 -10.33 12.59 8.89
CA ASP A 221 -9.91 13.67 9.79
C ASP A 221 -10.45 13.35 11.18
N TRP A 222 -9.60 12.80 12.03
CA TRP A 222 -10.00 12.38 13.37
C TRP A 222 -10.48 13.57 14.22
N TRP A 223 -9.83 14.73 14.09
CA TRP A 223 -10.18 15.90 14.87
C TRP A 223 -11.55 16.43 14.48
N GLN A 224 -11.80 16.52 13.17
CA GLN A 224 -13.11 16.89 12.66
C GLN A 224 -14.18 15.93 13.18
N ILE A 225 -13.96 14.61 13.07
CA ILE A 225 -14.94 13.61 13.49
C ILE A 225 -15.29 13.75 14.97
N VAL A 226 -14.29 13.83 15.85
CA VAL A 226 -14.55 13.90 17.30
C VAL A 226 -15.20 15.25 17.69
N THR A 227 -14.86 16.35 17.01
CA THR A 227 -15.40 17.68 17.36
C THR A 227 -16.76 18.00 16.74
N THR A 228 -17.13 17.40 15.60
CA THR A 228 -18.42 17.71 14.92
C THR A 228 -19.55 16.73 15.24
N ARG A 229 -19.26 15.47 15.60
CA ARG A 229 -20.31 14.46 15.85
C ARG A 229 -20.81 14.40 17.31
N GLY A 230 -20.44 15.38 18.14
CA GLY A 230 -20.61 15.34 19.61
C GLY A 230 -21.93 15.88 20.20
N SER A 231 -22.97 16.16 19.42
CA SER A 231 -24.13 16.94 19.91
C SER A 231 -25.08 16.22 20.87
N TYR A 232 -25.13 14.88 20.88
CA TYR A 232 -26.01 14.11 21.78
C TYR A 232 -25.27 12.89 22.36
N GLY A 233 -24.42 13.10 23.37
CA GLY A 233 -23.77 11.96 24.04
C GLY A 233 -22.45 12.22 24.77
N VAL A 234 -22.13 13.47 25.13
CA VAL A 234 -20.84 13.90 25.73
C VAL A 234 -20.39 13.16 27.02
N ASN A 235 -21.19 12.24 27.56
CA ASN A 235 -20.82 11.41 28.71
C ASN A 235 -20.02 10.15 28.33
N ARG A 236 -19.67 9.94 27.05
CA ARG A 236 -18.96 8.74 26.58
C ARG A 236 -17.74 9.01 25.70
N LEU A 237 -17.19 10.23 25.71
CA LEU A 237 -15.93 10.53 25.01
C LEU A 237 -14.74 10.22 25.92
N GLU A 238 -14.00 9.17 25.60
CA GLU A 238 -12.71 8.83 26.21
C GLU A 238 -11.61 8.95 25.15
N CYS A 239 -10.56 9.71 25.44
CA CYS A 239 -9.40 9.83 24.58
C CYS A 239 -8.13 9.33 25.29
N PHE A 240 -7.14 8.92 24.52
CA PHE A 240 -5.88 8.35 25.01
C PHE A 240 -4.72 8.78 24.12
N GLY A 241 -3.53 8.93 24.71
CA GLY A 241 -2.32 9.34 23.97
C GLY A 241 -2.34 10.77 23.42
N LEU A 242 -3.33 11.58 23.81
CA LEU A 242 -3.45 13.00 23.49
C LEU A 242 -3.14 13.81 24.74
N GLU A 243 -2.41 14.93 24.58
CA GLU A 243 -2.21 15.85 25.70
C GLU A 243 -3.57 16.37 26.21
N PRO A 244 -3.80 16.52 27.53
CA PRO A 244 -5.08 16.97 28.06
C PRO A 244 -5.55 18.35 27.56
N SER A 245 -4.64 19.20 27.07
CA SER A 245 -4.97 20.47 26.41
C SER A 245 -5.38 20.33 24.94
N SER A 246 -5.19 19.14 24.38
CA SER A 246 -5.36 18.78 22.97
C SER A 246 -6.51 17.78 22.79
N VAL A 247 -7.39 17.64 23.79
CA VAL A 247 -8.60 16.84 23.71
C VAL A 247 -9.85 17.73 23.63
N PRO A 248 -10.91 17.28 22.96
CA PRO A 248 -12.18 18.00 22.92
C PRO A 248 -12.76 18.25 24.31
N TYR A 249 -13.50 19.35 24.44
CA TYR A 249 -14.14 19.71 25.70
C TYR A 249 -15.07 18.59 26.20
N GLY A 250 -14.87 18.15 27.44
CA GLY A 250 -15.67 17.09 28.07
C GLY A 250 -15.12 15.67 27.88
N ALA A 251 -14.02 15.49 27.14
CA ALA A 251 -13.34 14.20 27.03
C ALA A 251 -12.70 13.79 28.36
N THR A 252 -12.85 12.51 28.73
CA THR A 252 -11.99 11.88 29.76
C THR A 252 -10.69 11.43 29.10
N VAL A 253 -9.55 11.66 29.74
CA VAL A 253 -8.25 11.22 29.21
C VAL A 253 -7.75 10.02 30.00
N ARG A 254 -7.62 8.88 29.33
CA ARG A 254 -6.97 7.68 29.85
C ARG A 254 -5.44 7.79 29.70
N GLU A 255 -4.69 7.32 30.70
CA GLU A 255 -3.22 7.46 30.76
C GLU A 255 -2.46 6.56 29.76
N GLY A 256 -2.99 5.38 29.42
CA GLY A 256 -2.31 4.41 28.55
C GLY A 256 -2.65 4.59 27.06
N LEU A 257 -1.65 4.45 26.19
CA LEU A 257 -1.83 4.28 24.75
C LEU A 257 -2.54 2.94 24.46
N ALA A 258 -3.29 2.88 23.35
CA ALA A 258 -3.78 1.60 22.86
C ALA A 258 -2.64 0.81 22.23
N ASP A 259 -2.67 -0.50 22.36
CA ASP A 259 -1.72 -1.42 21.75
C ASP A 259 -2.31 -2.12 20.52
N ALA A 260 -1.52 -2.99 19.91
CA ALA A 260 -1.92 -3.75 18.73
C ALA A 260 -3.12 -4.67 18.98
N GLU A 261 -3.25 -5.22 20.20
CA GLU A 261 -4.34 -6.13 20.58
C GLU A 261 -5.66 -5.36 20.67
N GLU A 262 -5.65 -4.19 21.32
CA GLU A 262 -6.82 -3.32 21.42
C GLU A 262 -7.33 -2.84 20.05
N VAL A 263 -6.42 -2.44 19.15
CA VAL A 263 -6.80 -2.07 17.77
C VAL A 263 -7.41 -3.27 17.04
N ARG A 264 -6.84 -4.47 17.22
CA ARG A 264 -7.30 -5.69 16.56
C ARG A 264 -8.67 -6.11 17.04
N ASP A 265 -8.91 -6.10 18.35
CA ASP A 265 -10.18 -6.51 18.94
C ASP A 265 -11.32 -5.61 18.45
N GLU A 266 -11.10 -4.29 18.38
CA GLU A 266 -12.09 -3.34 17.89
C GLU A 266 -12.44 -3.55 16.40
N VAL A 267 -11.44 -3.86 15.57
CA VAL A 267 -11.66 -4.23 14.16
C VAL A 267 -12.41 -5.55 14.03
N ILE A 268 -12.08 -6.55 14.86
CA ILE A 268 -12.77 -7.85 14.86
C ILE A 268 -14.23 -7.70 15.27
N ASP A 269 -14.52 -6.92 16.31
CA ASP A 269 -15.87 -6.69 16.80
C ASP A 269 -16.74 -6.00 15.74
N THR A 270 -16.18 -4.96 15.10
CA THR A 270 -16.83 -4.26 13.99
C THR A 270 -17.07 -5.18 12.79
N LEU A 271 -16.06 -5.99 12.43
CA LEU A 271 -16.16 -6.95 11.35
C LEU A 271 -17.20 -8.05 11.63
N ASN A 272 -17.27 -8.55 12.86
CA ASN A 272 -18.24 -9.57 13.27
C ASN A 272 -19.67 -9.04 13.15
N LEU A 273 -19.89 -7.77 13.52
CA LEU A 273 -21.18 -7.11 13.34
C LEU A 273 -21.54 -6.97 11.85
N ALA A 274 -20.61 -6.46 11.05
CA ALA A 274 -20.77 -6.28 9.60
C ALA A 274 -21.09 -7.61 8.91
N ASN A 275 -20.27 -8.62 9.20
CA ASN A 275 -20.23 -9.92 8.54
C ASN A 275 -21.07 -11.00 9.26
N ARG A 276 -22.05 -10.60 10.07
CA ARG A 276 -22.95 -11.53 10.77
C ARG A 276 -23.67 -12.53 9.84
N ASN A 277 -23.89 -12.13 8.58
CA ASN A 277 -24.52 -12.96 7.55
C ASN A 277 -23.51 -13.77 6.72
N LYS A 278 -22.20 -13.66 7.01
CA LYS A 278 -21.10 -14.34 6.31
C LYS A 278 -21.05 -14.02 4.81
N GLU A 279 -21.23 -12.75 4.49
CA GLU A 279 -21.25 -12.22 3.12
C GLU A 279 -19.84 -11.88 2.61
N ILE A 280 -18.88 -11.69 3.51
CA ILE A 280 -17.49 -11.38 3.19
C ILE A 280 -16.70 -12.69 3.00
N PRO A 281 -15.98 -12.86 1.88
CA PRO A 281 -15.11 -14.03 1.66
C PRO A 281 -14.03 -14.14 2.73
N GLN A 282 -13.82 -15.35 3.29
CA GLN A 282 -12.83 -15.59 4.34
C GLN A 282 -11.41 -15.20 3.91
N SER A 283 -11.05 -15.38 2.64
CA SER A 283 -9.75 -14.97 2.12
C SER A 283 -9.49 -13.47 2.20
N VAL A 284 -10.54 -12.64 2.11
CA VAL A 284 -10.44 -11.18 2.26
C VAL A 284 -10.25 -10.81 3.74
N ILE A 285 -10.98 -11.50 4.62
CA ILE A 285 -10.85 -11.33 6.08
C ILE A 285 -9.43 -11.69 6.53
N ASP A 286 -8.95 -12.88 6.17
CA ASP A 286 -7.65 -13.38 6.59
C ASP A 286 -6.52 -12.47 6.09
N ALA A 287 -6.59 -12.02 4.82
CA ALA A 287 -5.60 -11.11 4.24
C ALA A 287 -5.62 -9.72 4.90
N GLY A 288 -6.81 -9.16 5.17
CA GLY A 288 -6.94 -7.85 5.81
C GLY A 288 -6.49 -7.87 7.28
N LEU A 289 -6.86 -8.91 8.03
CA LEU A 289 -6.46 -9.05 9.43
C LEU A 289 -4.97 -9.38 9.60
N ALA A 290 -4.39 -10.18 8.70
CA ALA A 290 -2.93 -10.42 8.72
C ALA A 290 -2.14 -9.16 8.36
N ASN A 291 -2.68 -8.32 7.46
CA ASN A 291 -2.08 -7.04 7.15
C ASN A 291 -2.22 -6.04 8.31
N LEU A 292 -3.37 -6.02 8.99
CA LEU A 292 -3.54 -5.26 10.23
C LEU A 292 -2.48 -5.66 11.26
N ASP A 293 -2.31 -6.97 11.51
CA ASP A 293 -1.32 -7.46 12.47
C ASP A 293 0.09 -6.99 12.12
N ALA A 294 0.49 -7.07 10.84
CA ALA A 294 1.79 -6.62 10.39
C ALA A 294 2.00 -5.10 10.53
N LEU A 295 0.93 -4.31 10.40
CA LEU A 295 0.98 -2.86 10.52
C LEU A 295 0.99 -2.40 11.99
N THR A 296 0.35 -3.16 12.89
CA THR A 296 0.21 -2.80 14.30
C THR A 296 1.24 -3.48 15.21
N GLU A 297 1.97 -4.50 14.74
CA GLU A 297 2.95 -5.25 15.55
C GLU A 297 3.98 -4.32 16.22
N GLY A 298 4.02 -4.36 17.55
CA GLY A 298 4.93 -3.54 18.36
C GLY A 298 4.63 -2.04 18.36
N ARG A 299 3.49 -1.60 17.82
CA ARG A 299 3.08 -0.20 17.74
C ARG A 299 2.26 0.24 18.94
N SER A 300 2.14 1.56 19.11
CA SER A 300 1.29 2.19 20.11
C SER A 300 0.47 3.31 19.48
N PHE A 301 -0.77 3.42 19.92
CA PHE A 301 -1.80 4.22 19.29
C PHE A 301 -2.37 5.28 20.25
N LYS A 302 -2.56 6.49 19.72
CA LYS A 302 -3.38 7.55 20.33
C LYS A 302 -4.75 7.57 19.65
N GLY A 303 -5.77 8.11 20.30
CA GLY A 303 -7.12 8.01 19.75
C GLY A 303 -8.23 8.38 20.70
N CYS A 304 -9.47 8.06 20.31
CA CYS A 304 -10.65 8.26 21.13
C CYS A 304 -11.73 7.19 20.86
N TYR A 305 -12.47 6.83 21.90
CA TYR A 305 -13.75 6.14 21.86
C TYR A 305 -14.87 7.11 22.16
N PHE A 306 -15.95 7.08 21.38
CA PHE A 306 -17.16 7.84 21.70
C PHE A 306 -18.42 7.24 21.11
N SER A 307 -19.55 7.62 21.70
CA SER A 307 -20.88 7.31 21.16
C SER A 307 -21.65 8.59 20.88
N TYR A 308 -22.47 8.57 19.84
CA TYR A 308 -23.38 9.66 19.53
C TYR A 308 -24.68 9.14 18.92
N SER A 309 -25.73 9.93 19.01
CA SER A 309 -27.04 9.63 18.45
C SER A 309 -27.55 10.84 17.70
N ASP A 310 -28.09 10.66 16.49
CA ASP A 310 -28.72 11.77 15.77
C ASP A 310 -30.17 12.00 16.27
N ASP A 311 -30.76 10.99 16.89
CA ASP A 311 -32.10 10.97 17.44
C ASP A 311 -32.22 9.96 18.61
N PRO A 312 -33.31 9.97 19.39
CA PRO A 312 -33.48 9.05 20.53
C PRO A 312 -33.58 7.55 20.19
N TRP A 313 -33.73 7.19 18.91
CA TRP A 313 -33.98 5.83 18.41
C TRP A 313 -32.79 5.30 17.60
N SER A 314 -31.67 6.01 17.60
CA SER A 314 -30.44 5.59 16.95
C SER A 314 -29.25 5.73 17.88
N GLY A 315 -28.19 4.99 17.59
CA GLY A 315 -26.93 5.12 18.31
C GLY A 315 -25.76 4.65 17.47
N ASN A 316 -24.67 5.38 17.58
CA ASN A 316 -23.40 5.11 16.93
C ASN A 316 -22.33 4.92 18.01
N ASN A 317 -21.41 3.99 17.79
CA ASN A 317 -20.17 3.86 18.56
C ASN A 317 -19.01 3.97 17.59
N VAL A 318 -18.05 4.82 17.93
CA VAL A 318 -16.90 5.12 17.11
C VAL A 318 -15.63 4.89 17.92
N ALA A 319 -14.67 4.19 17.33
CA ALA A 319 -13.31 4.12 17.82
C ALA A 319 -12.35 4.67 16.77
N ILE A 320 -11.35 5.41 17.24
CA ILE A 320 -10.31 6.00 16.42
C ILE A 320 -8.96 5.61 17.00
N PHE A 321 -8.05 5.17 16.13
CA PHE A 321 -6.66 4.89 16.46
C PHE A 321 -5.75 5.57 15.45
N VAL A 322 -4.65 6.13 15.94
CA VAL A 322 -3.58 6.74 15.15
C VAL A 322 -2.25 6.29 15.71
N ASP A 323 -1.44 5.62 14.90
CA ASP A 323 -0.08 5.18 15.23
C ASP A 323 0.77 6.40 15.58
N THR A 324 1.43 6.33 16.73
CA THR A 324 2.25 7.41 17.27
C THR A 324 3.59 7.60 16.53
N GLU A 325 4.02 6.63 15.73
CA GLU A 325 5.28 6.67 14.98
C GLU A 325 5.10 7.03 13.50
N ASN A 326 4.10 6.45 12.82
CA ASN A 326 3.99 6.54 11.35
C ASN A 326 2.68 7.13 10.82
N GLY A 327 1.72 7.47 11.69
CA GLY A 327 0.45 8.07 11.29
C GLY A 327 -0.60 7.11 10.71
N PHE A 328 -0.31 5.81 10.65
CA PHE A 328 -1.30 4.80 10.29
C PHE A 328 -2.53 4.96 11.18
N SER A 329 -3.70 5.11 10.56
CA SER A 329 -4.92 5.42 11.29
C SER A 329 -6.06 4.49 10.90
N LEU A 330 -6.92 4.21 11.88
CA LEU A 330 -8.09 3.37 11.74
C LEU A 330 -9.26 3.98 12.50
N LEU A 331 -10.40 3.96 11.84
CA LEU A 331 -11.69 4.27 12.40
C LEU A 331 -12.59 3.06 12.23
N THR A 332 -13.26 2.69 13.31
CA THR A 332 -14.41 1.80 13.29
C THR A 332 -15.63 2.57 13.73
N GLU A 333 -16.76 2.29 13.10
CA GLU A 333 -18.04 2.84 13.49
C GLU A 333 -19.09 1.73 13.39
N THR A 334 -19.87 1.55 14.46
CA THR A 334 -21.04 0.67 14.47
C THR A 334 -22.27 1.49 14.79
N TYR A 335 -23.39 1.17 14.15
CA TYR A 335 -24.64 1.89 14.35
C TYR A 335 -25.83 0.96 14.51
N TRP A 336 -26.89 1.47 15.14
CA TRP A 336 -28.21 0.85 15.23
C TRP A 336 -29.31 1.91 15.15
N SER A 337 -30.49 1.48 14.70
CA SER A 337 -31.73 2.25 14.63
C SER A 337 -32.94 1.33 14.91
N GLU A 338 -33.92 1.84 15.67
CA GLU A 338 -35.18 1.15 16.01
C GLU A 338 -36.32 1.37 15.02
#